data_AF-A0A941BRU3-F1
#
_entry.id   AF-A0A941BRU3-F1
#
_cell.length_a   1.000
_cell.length_b   1.000
_cell.length_c   1.000
_cell.angle_alpha   90.00
_cell.angle_beta   90.00
_cell.angle_gamma   90.00
#
_symmetry.space_group_name_H-M   'P 1'
#
loop_
_entity.id
_entity.type
_entity.pdbx_description
1 polymer ?
#
loop_
_entity_poly.entity_id
_entity_poly.type
_entity_poly.pdbx_seq_one_letter_code
_entity_poly.pdbx_strand_id
1 'polypeptide(L)'
;MTMNNAIHAPDWVPASGHQLHVTGVHFDAVRIEGVRGEVVAERLIEATDGDAGPVVCEVSGFRWMYFLLAPGEVRRHSWPLGVQRFGGRGTRTVTYIGIPALDGNTWPLRWYSEPTATAPYVDPGQLRQATTVTGSEVRRGTA
;
A
#
# COMPACT_ATOMS: atom_id res chain seq x y z
N MET A 1 -16.67 -10.08 28.71
CA MET A 1 -17.31 -9.53 27.49
C MET A 1 -16.18 -9.26 26.51
N THR A 2 -15.81 -10.27 25.72
CA THR A 2 -14.70 -10.19 24.78
C THR A 2 -15.11 -9.23 23.68
N MET A 3 -14.45 -8.08 23.54
CA MET A 3 -14.64 -7.23 22.38
C MET A 3 -14.19 -8.03 21.17
N ASN A 4 -15.14 -8.59 20.42
CA ASN A 4 -14.91 -9.04 19.06
C ASN A 4 -14.58 -7.78 18.26
N ASN A 5 -13.31 -7.37 18.28
CA ASN A 5 -12.80 -6.39 17.34
C ASN A 5 -12.87 -7.09 16.00
N ALA A 6 -14.02 -6.99 15.34
CA ALA A 6 -14.24 -7.60 14.04
C ALA A 6 -13.19 -6.98 13.13
N ILE A 7 -12.13 -7.73 12.86
CA ILE A 7 -11.11 -7.38 11.90
C ILE A 7 -11.87 -7.00 10.64
N HIS A 8 -11.81 -5.73 10.24
CA HIS A 8 -12.43 -5.30 9.00
C HIS A 8 -11.56 -5.82 7.85
N ALA A 9 -11.83 -7.05 7.44
CA ALA A 9 -11.18 -7.68 6.31
C ALA A 9 -12.07 -7.48 5.09
N PRO A 10 -11.61 -6.73 4.06
CA PRO A 10 -12.27 -6.76 2.76
C PRO A 10 -12.36 -8.19 2.23
N ASP A 11 -13.43 -8.53 1.50
CA ASP A 11 -13.69 -9.90 1.00
C ASP A 11 -12.57 -10.50 0.12
N TRP A 12 -11.68 -9.63 -0.39
CA TRP A 12 -10.54 -10.02 -1.21
C TRP A 12 -9.26 -10.29 -0.39
N VAL A 13 -9.29 -10.09 0.93
CA VAL A 13 -8.21 -10.50 1.83
C VAL A 13 -8.39 -11.99 2.16
N PRO A 14 -7.37 -12.84 1.94
CA PRO A 14 -7.52 -14.27 2.19
C PRO A 14 -7.61 -14.57 3.69
N ALA A 15 -8.35 -15.62 4.04
CA ALA A 15 -8.50 -16.06 5.43
C ALA A 15 -7.23 -16.73 6.01
N SER A 16 -6.28 -17.14 5.16
CA SER A 16 -5.01 -17.73 5.60
C SER A 16 -3.95 -17.67 4.50
N GLY A 17 -2.68 -17.57 4.88
CA GLY A 17 -1.55 -17.57 3.93
C GLY A 17 -1.52 -16.30 3.08
N HIS A 18 -1.24 -16.41 1.78
CA HIS A 18 -1.34 -15.28 0.87
C HIS A 18 -1.94 -15.73 -0.47
N GLN A 19 -2.61 -14.80 -1.16
CA GLN A 19 -3.27 -15.06 -2.44
C GLN A 19 -2.90 -14.00 -3.47
N LEU A 20 -2.73 -14.41 -4.73
CA LEU A 20 -2.52 -13.49 -5.84
C LEU A 20 -3.86 -12.93 -6.33
N HIS A 21 -3.96 -11.61 -6.43
CA HIS A 21 -5.11 -10.91 -7.00
C HIS A 21 -4.70 -10.09 -8.22
N VAL A 22 -5.57 -10.08 -9.23
CA VAL A 22 -5.41 -9.26 -10.43
C VAL A 22 -5.71 -7.79 -10.09
N THR A 23 -4.77 -6.91 -10.42
CA THR A 23 -4.96 -5.45 -10.30
C THR A 23 -6.07 -4.94 -11.22
N GLY A 24 -6.84 -3.96 -10.75
CA GLY A 24 -8.02 -3.40 -11.41
C GLY A 24 -9.33 -4.16 -11.19
N VAL A 25 -9.32 -5.27 -10.44
CA VAL A 25 -10.55 -5.98 -10.04
C VAL A 25 -10.98 -5.53 -8.65
N HIS A 26 -10.20 -5.90 -7.63
CA HIS A 26 -10.49 -5.55 -6.23
C HIS A 26 -9.77 -4.28 -5.78
N PHE A 27 -8.59 -4.02 -6.35
CA PHE A 27 -7.79 -2.85 -6.06
C PHE A 27 -6.93 -2.51 -7.29
N ASP A 28 -6.55 -1.25 -7.42
CA ASP A 28 -5.36 -0.87 -8.16
C ASP A 28 -4.15 -0.88 -7.21
N ALA A 29 -2.94 -0.76 -7.76
CA ALA A 29 -1.76 -0.66 -6.93
C ALA A 29 -0.71 0.33 -7.42
N VAL A 30 -0.07 0.96 -6.46
CA VAL A 30 1.18 1.69 -6.62
C VAL A 30 2.29 0.89 -5.97
N ARG A 31 3.41 0.71 -6.68
CA ARG A 31 4.58 -0.02 -6.19
C ARG A 31 5.83 0.85 -6.15
N ILE A 32 6.54 0.83 -5.03
CA ILE A 32 7.77 1.59 -4.80
C ILE A 32 8.83 0.64 -4.21
N GLU A 33 10.06 0.78 -4.67
CA GLU A 33 11.19 -0.08 -4.28
C GLU A 33 11.87 0.37 -2.99
N GLY A 34 12.25 -0.60 -2.16
CA GLY A 34 13.19 -0.49 -1.07
C GLY A 34 12.86 0.58 -0.04
N VAL A 35 13.91 1.22 0.48
CA VAL A 35 13.85 2.25 1.52
C VAL A 35 12.94 3.42 1.13
N ARG A 36 12.87 3.77 -0.17
CA ARG A 36 11.97 4.83 -0.63
C ARG A 36 10.51 4.45 -0.38
N GLY A 37 10.14 3.19 -0.62
CA GLY A 37 8.79 2.69 -0.35
C GLY A 37 8.46 2.75 1.14
N GLU A 38 9.39 2.34 2.00
CA GLU A 38 9.24 2.42 3.46
C GLU A 38 9.00 3.85 3.93
N VAL A 39 9.85 4.79 3.54
CA VAL A 39 9.70 6.21 3.91
C VAL A 39 8.37 6.78 3.44
N VAL A 40 7.89 6.39 2.25
CA VAL A 40 6.56 6.82 1.77
C VAL A 40 5.45 6.23 2.64
N ALA A 41 5.56 4.97 3.05
CA ALA A 41 4.58 4.32 3.92
C ALA A 41 4.55 4.94 5.32
N GLU A 42 5.71 5.20 5.93
CA GLU A 42 5.82 5.87 7.23
C GLU A 42 5.15 7.26 7.20
N ARG A 43 5.49 8.08 6.20
CA ARG A 43 4.88 9.40 6.03
C ARG A 43 3.38 9.35 5.81
N LEU A 44 2.91 8.34 5.05
CA LEU A 44 1.49 8.16 4.82
C LEU A 44 0.79 7.85 6.15
N ILE A 45 1.32 6.89 6.93
CA ILE A 45 0.81 6.51 8.25
C ILE A 45 0.80 7.71 9.20
N GLU A 46 1.86 8.50 9.24
CA GLU A 46 1.92 9.73 10.04
C GLU A 46 0.86 10.75 9.60
N ALA A 47 0.70 10.97 8.29
CA ALA A 47 -0.26 11.93 7.74
C ALA A 47 -1.73 11.51 7.91
N THR A 48 -1.98 10.24 8.22
CA THR A 48 -3.31 9.67 8.42
C THR A 48 -3.57 9.25 9.87
N ASP A 49 -2.73 9.70 10.81
CA ASP A 49 -2.82 9.33 12.23
C ASP A 49 -2.93 7.81 12.46
N GLY A 50 -2.23 7.01 11.65
CA GLY A 50 -2.25 5.55 11.68
C GLY A 50 -3.19 4.88 10.68
N ASP A 51 -4.19 5.58 10.15
CA ASP A 51 -5.25 5.02 9.30
C ASP A 51 -4.96 5.13 7.79
N ALA A 52 -3.78 4.68 7.38
CA ALA A 52 -3.27 4.85 6.00
C ALA A 52 -4.00 3.99 4.97
N GLY A 53 -4.70 2.97 5.42
CA GLY A 53 -5.24 1.90 4.61
C GLY A 53 -4.18 0.87 4.18
N PRO A 54 -4.57 -0.08 3.32
CA PRO A 54 -3.78 -1.28 3.03
C PRO A 54 -2.45 -1.00 2.31
N VAL A 55 -1.34 -1.31 3.01
CA VAL A 55 0.02 -1.32 2.46
C VAL A 55 0.65 -2.69 2.70
N VAL A 56 1.03 -3.38 1.62
CA VAL A 56 1.71 -4.68 1.67
C VAL A 56 3.21 -4.48 1.48
N CYS A 57 4.00 -5.16 2.30
CA CYS A 57 5.45 -5.23 2.21
C CYS A 57 5.88 -6.65 1.82
N GLU A 58 6.72 -6.77 0.80
CA GLU A 58 7.42 -8.01 0.46
C GLU A 58 8.79 -7.99 1.16
N VAL A 59 8.99 -8.86 2.15
CA VAL A 59 10.17 -8.79 3.03
C VAL A 59 11.41 -9.48 2.45
N SER A 60 11.26 -10.28 1.40
CA SER A 60 12.37 -10.94 0.70
C SER A 60 12.79 -10.18 -0.56
N GLY A 61 14.08 -10.26 -0.93
CA GLY A 61 14.58 -9.66 -2.18
C GLY A 61 14.71 -8.14 -2.12
N PHE A 62 14.27 -7.44 -3.18
CA PHE A 62 14.41 -5.97 -3.35
C PHE A 62 13.52 -5.12 -2.41
N ARG A 63 12.76 -5.75 -1.50
CA ARG A 63 11.81 -5.12 -0.57
C ARG A 63 10.84 -4.19 -1.28
N TRP A 64 9.73 -4.72 -1.77
CA TRP A 64 8.71 -3.93 -2.45
C TRP A 64 7.60 -3.49 -1.51
N MET A 65 7.19 -2.22 -1.62
CA MET A 65 5.98 -1.69 -0.98
C MET A 65 4.87 -1.54 -2.01
N TYR A 66 3.71 -2.11 -1.70
CA TYR A 66 2.51 -2.07 -2.52
C TYR A 66 1.41 -1.32 -1.78
N PHE A 67 1.03 -0.16 -2.29
CA PHE A 67 -0.06 0.65 -1.78
C PHE A 67 -1.31 0.29 -2.57
N LEU A 68 -2.36 -0.19 -1.90
CA LEU A 68 -3.55 -0.70 -2.58
C LEU A 68 -4.62 0.41 -2.62
N LEU A 69 -4.96 0.83 -3.84
CA LEU A 69 -5.92 1.90 -4.11
C LEU A 69 -7.26 1.30 -4.55
N ALA A 70 -8.33 2.09 -4.43
CA ALA A 70 -9.61 1.69 -4.96
C ALA A 70 -9.52 1.44 -6.50
N PRO A 71 -10.29 0.48 -7.04
CA PRO A 71 -10.23 0.15 -8.46
C PRO A 71 -10.43 1.36 -9.38
N GLY A 72 -9.45 1.58 -10.25
CA GLY A 72 -9.43 2.66 -11.21
C GLY A 72 -8.90 4.01 -10.74
N GLU A 73 -8.50 4.14 -9.47
CA GLU A 73 -7.92 5.39 -8.95
C GLU A 73 -6.51 5.62 -9.45
N VAL A 74 -5.70 4.57 -9.69
CA VAL A 74 -4.28 4.77 -10.04
C VAL A 74 -4.09 5.58 -11.32
N ARG A 75 -5.04 5.51 -12.26
CA ARG A 75 -5.00 6.25 -13.54
C ARG A 75 -5.51 7.69 -13.43
N ARG A 76 -6.22 8.03 -12.36
CA ARG A 76 -6.76 9.39 -12.14
C ARG A 76 -5.70 10.35 -11.61
N HIS A 77 -4.55 9.82 -11.20
CA HIS A 77 -3.47 10.58 -10.58
C HIS A 77 -2.17 10.48 -11.40
N SER A 78 -1.42 11.58 -11.41
CA SER A 78 -0.06 11.62 -11.95
C SER A 78 0.93 11.26 -10.85
N TRP A 79 1.66 10.17 -11.07
CA TRP A 79 2.64 9.64 -10.13
C TRP A 79 4.05 10.14 -10.45
N PRO A 80 4.88 10.46 -9.43
CA PRO A 80 6.27 10.85 -9.63
C PRO A 80 7.14 9.75 -10.27
N LEU A 81 8.32 10.14 -10.77
CA LEU A 81 9.31 9.20 -11.29
C LEU A 81 9.71 8.16 -10.24
N GLY A 82 9.93 6.92 -10.70
CA GLY A 82 10.27 5.77 -9.85
C GLY A 82 9.08 5.14 -9.12
N VAL A 83 7.86 5.62 -9.35
CA VAL A 83 6.62 4.98 -8.88
C VAL A 83 6.05 4.12 -10.00
N GLN A 84 5.82 2.84 -9.72
CA GLN A 84 5.19 1.91 -10.67
C GLN A 84 3.69 1.84 -10.40
N ARG A 85 2.89 1.76 -11.47
CA ARG A 85 1.42 1.86 -11.42
C ARG A 85 0.78 0.66 -12.10
N PHE A 86 -0.20 0.06 -11.43
CA PHE A 86 -0.92 -1.12 -11.91
C PHE A 86 -2.43 -0.93 -11.74
N GLY A 87 -3.18 -0.92 -12.85
CA GLY A 87 -4.63 -0.78 -12.85
C GLY A 87 -5.22 -1.41 -14.10
N GLY A 88 -6.15 -2.35 -13.93
CA GLY A 88 -6.48 -3.39 -14.92
C GLY A 88 -7.31 -3.00 -16.15
N ARG A 89 -7.74 -1.74 -16.31
CA ARG A 89 -8.47 -1.31 -17.54
C ARG A 89 -7.59 -0.43 -18.43
N GLY A 90 -7.32 -0.92 -19.64
CA GLY A 90 -6.59 -0.21 -20.70
C GLY A 90 -5.08 -0.45 -20.73
N THR A 91 -4.54 -1.26 -19.81
CA THR A 91 -3.14 -1.70 -19.83
C THR A 91 -3.00 -2.96 -20.69
N ARG A 92 -1.92 -3.06 -21.46
CA ARG A 92 -1.63 -4.24 -22.29
C ARG A 92 -1.13 -5.44 -21.47
N THR A 93 -0.85 -5.22 -20.18
CA THR A 93 -0.27 -6.21 -19.27
C THR A 93 -1.19 -6.39 -18.07
N VAL A 94 -1.42 -7.64 -17.71
CA VAL A 94 -2.10 -8.06 -16.47
C VAL A 94 -1.03 -8.19 -15.38
N THR A 95 -1.27 -7.58 -14.21
CA THR A 95 -0.37 -7.68 -13.06
C THR A 95 -1.11 -8.30 -11.89
N TYR A 96 -0.47 -9.28 -11.27
CA TYR A 96 -0.91 -9.95 -10.05
C TYR A 96 -0.11 -9.43 -8.86
N ILE A 97 -0.78 -9.17 -7.74
CA ILE A 97 -0.16 -8.77 -6.48
C ILE A 97 -0.58 -9.77 -5.40
N GLY A 98 0.40 -10.22 -4.61
CA GLY A 98 0.14 -11.07 -3.46
C GLY A 98 -0.43 -10.27 -2.30
N ILE A 99 -1.52 -10.77 -1.74
CA ILE A 99 -2.21 -10.22 -0.58
C ILE A 99 -2.04 -11.20 0.58
N PRO A 100 -1.40 -10.80 1.69
CA PRO A 100 -1.32 -11.62 2.88
C PRO A 100 -2.67 -11.66 3.61
N ALA A 101 -2.96 -12.77 4.27
CA ALA A 101 -3.98 -12.83 5.31
C ALA A 101 -3.61 -11.85 6.46
N LEU A 102 -4.61 -11.45 7.23
CA LEU A 102 -4.41 -10.54 8.38
C LEU A 102 -3.78 -11.26 9.57
N ASP A 103 -3.94 -12.58 9.64
CA ASP A 103 -3.35 -13.41 10.68
C ASP A 103 -2.53 -14.58 10.09
N GLY A 104 -1.77 -15.22 10.99
CA GLY A 104 -0.91 -16.34 10.65
C GLY A 104 0.38 -15.96 9.93
N ASN A 105 1.10 -16.99 9.47
CA ASN A 105 2.35 -16.81 8.74
C ASN A 105 2.07 -16.60 7.24
N THR A 106 2.41 -15.43 6.74
CA THR A 106 2.13 -15.02 5.36
C THR A 106 3.41 -14.75 4.56
N TRP A 107 4.57 -15.17 5.07
CA TRP A 107 5.88 -15.04 4.42
C TRP A 107 5.81 -15.46 2.93
N PRO A 108 6.42 -14.68 2.01
CA PRO A 108 7.28 -13.52 2.23
C PRO A 108 6.55 -12.17 2.31
N LEU A 109 5.22 -12.16 2.47
CA LEU A 109 4.42 -10.94 2.50
C LEU A 109 4.03 -10.62 3.94
N ARG A 110 3.81 -9.32 4.20
CA ARG A 110 3.21 -8.84 5.45
C ARG A 110 2.42 -7.57 5.20
N TRP A 111 1.49 -7.27 6.08
CA TRP A 111 0.94 -5.93 6.18
C TRP A 111 1.98 -5.00 6.82
N TYR A 112 2.16 -3.84 6.18
CA TYR A 112 2.84 -2.68 6.75
C TYR A 112 1.82 -1.73 7.36
N SER A 113 0.65 -1.62 6.74
CA SER A 113 -0.58 -1.04 7.30
C SER A 113 -1.76 -1.89 6.81
N GLU A 114 -2.69 -2.21 7.70
CA GLU A 114 -3.85 -3.06 7.40
C GLU A 114 -5.02 -2.22 6.88
N PRO A 115 -5.92 -2.79 6.05
CA PRO A 115 -7.19 -2.15 5.75
C PRO A 115 -8.04 -2.00 7.02
N THR A 116 -8.74 -0.87 7.14
CA THR A 116 -9.68 -0.61 8.22
C THR A 116 -11.06 -0.29 7.64
N ALA A 117 -12.08 -0.19 8.50
CA ALA A 117 -13.43 0.19 8.06
C ALA A 117 -13.49 1.63 7.51
N THR A 118 -12.60 2.51 7.98
CA THR A 118 -12.50 3.91 7.58
C THR A 118 -11.52 4.13 6.44
N ALA A 119 -10.51 3.27 6.31
CA ALA A 119 -9.53 3.26 5.22
C ALA A 119 -9.43 1.86 4.56
N PRO A 120 -10.46 1.43 3.81
CA PRO A 120 -10.41 0.15 3.08
C PRO A 120 -9.43 0.17 1.90
N TYR A 121 -9.01 1.36 1.46
CA TYR A 121 -8.01 1.60 0.43
C TYR A 121 -7.15 2.81 0.81
N VAL A 122 -5.92 2.86 0.28
CA VAL A 122 -5.04 4.03 0.41
C VAL A 122 -5.63 5.20 -0.38
N ASP A 123 -5.69 6.38 0.24
CA ASP A 123 -6.08 7.61 -0.44
C ASP A 123 -5.01 8.03 -1.47
N PRO A 124 -5.35 8.19 -2.76
CA PRO A 124 -4.38 8.50 -3.80
C PRO A 124 -3.80 9.92 -3.68
N GLY A 125 -4.54 10.86 -3.10
CA GLY A 125 -4.09 12.23 -2.86
C GLY A 125 -3.00 12.29 -1.79
N GLN A 126 -3.22 11.65 -0.65
CA GLN A 126 -2.27 11.54 0.46
C GLN A 126 -1.04 10.74 0.05
N LEU A 127 -1.21 9.61 -0.66
CA LEU A 127 -0.08 8.85 -1.18
C LEU A 127 0.76 9.69 -2.14
N ARG A 128 0.12 10.43 -3.06
CA ARG A 128 0.85 11.33 -3.96
C ARG A 128 1.63 12.38 -3.18
N GLN A 129 1.06 13.00 -2.15
CA GLN A 129 1.78 13.95 -1.30
C GLN A 129 3.01 13.31 -0.63
N ALA A 130 2.85 12.12 -0.03
CA ALA A 130 3.94 11.37 0.60
C ALA A 130 5.08 11.03 -0.38
N THR A 131 4.77 10.79 -1.67
CA THR A 131 5.77 10.52 -2.71
C THR A 131 6.52 11.75 -3.24
N THR A 132 6.02 12.96 -3.01
CA THR A 132 6.56 14.20 -3.61
C THR A 132 7.61 14.92 -2.75
N VAL A 133 7.67 14.69 -1.45
CA VAL A 133 8.59 15.43 -0.56
C VAL A 133 10.00 14.84 -0.64
N THR A 134 10.85 15.50 -1.43
CA THR A 134 12.30 15.27 -1.46
C THR A 134 12.96 16.24 -0.46
N GLY A 135 13.84 15.70 0.39
CA GLY A 135 14.50 16.31 1.55
C GLY A 135 14.55 17.84 1.67
N SER A 136 13.90 18.36 2.70
CA SER A 136 14.15 19.71 3.26
C SER A 136 14.65 19.69 4.71
N GLU A 137 15.09 18.54 5.23
CA GLU A 137 15.63 18.41 6.60
C GLU A 137 17.16 18.28 6.70
N VAL A 138 17.93 18.49 5.63
CA VAL A 138 19.41 18.54 5.70
C VAL A 138 19.95 19.99 5.83
N ARG A 139 19.13 20.94 6.27
CA ARG A 139 19.56 22.33 6.54
C ARG A 139 19.02 22.87 7.87
N ARG A 140 19.22 22.13 8.96
CA ARG A 140 19.28 22.71 10.33
C ARG A 140 20.40 22.03 11.10
N GLY A 141 21.60 22.59 10.97
CA GLY A 141 22.78 22.06 11.65
C GLY A 141 24.05 22.84 11.34
N THR A 142 23.97 24.17 11.30
CA THR A 142 25.12 25.07 11.50
C THR A 142 24.58 26.41 12.00
N ALA A 143 24.67 26.61 13.30
CA ALA A 143 24.91 27.91 13.93
C ALA A 143 25.54 27.62 15.30
#